data_AF-A0A357XX59-F1
#
_entry.id   AF-A0A357XX59-F1
#
_cell.length_a   1.000
_cell.length_b   1.000
_cell.length_c   1.000
_cell.angle_alpha   90.00
_cell.angle_beta   90.00
_cell.angle_gamma   90.00
#
_symmetry.space_group_name_H-M   'P 1'
#
loop_
_entity.id
_entity.type
_entity.pdbx_description
1 polymer ?
#
loop_
_entity_poly.entity_id
_entity_poly.type
_entity_poly.pdbx_seq_one_letter_code
_entity_poly.pdbx_strand_id
1 'polypeptide(L)'
;RQAIGTAQLPPSQVLTALSLFMTFLIMAPAWNKVYVDSILPYTERSISLEEAYKKGELPIREFMCRQIERTNNTDDVRMFMSYIRDHKGDPLPTEMSWREVPWRALLPAFMISELKTAFLIGFQIFLPFLVLDMVVASIMVSMGMMMLPPVIISLPFKLMLFVLMNGWDLVVVMLMEGFAL
;
A
#
# COMPACT_ATOMS: atom_id res chain seq x y z
N ARG A 1 7.35 -3.66 12.72
CA ARG A 1 8.37 -4.56 13.34
C ARG A 1 9.65 -3.81 13.64
N GLN A 2 10.41 -3.37 12.62
CA GLN A 2 11.70 -2.70 12.81
C GLN A 2 11.61 -1.42 13.67
N ALA A 3 10.63 -0.54 13.42
CA ALA A 3 10.44 0.69 14.20
C ALA A 3 10.31 0.46 15.72
N ILE A 4 9.54 -0.56 16.09
CA ILE A 4 9.23 -0.92 17.48
C ILE A 4 10.42 -1.63 18.15
N GLY A 5 11.41 -2.11 17.37
CA GLY A 5 12.59 -2.83 17.87
C GLY A 5 12.36 -4.33 18.12
N THR A 6 11.20 -4.87 17.73
CA THR A 6 10.90 -6.29 17.85
C THR A 6 11.35 -7.03 16.58
N ALA A 7 12.47 -7.74 16.66
CA ALA A 7 13.04 -8.45 15.51
C ALA A 7 12.15 -9.60 14.98
N GLN A 8 11.34 -10.22 15.85
CA GLN A 8 10.59 -11.44 15.53
C GLN A 8 9.08 -11.36 15.81
N LEU A 9 8.60 -10.30 16.46
CA LEU A 9 7.18 -10.15 16.80
C LEU A 9 6.56 -8.91 16.11
N PRO A 10 5.36 -9.04 15.51
CA PRO A 10 4.62 -10.29 15.28
C PRO A 10 5.28 -11.17 14.20
N PRO A 11 5.02 -12.49 14.20
CA PRO A 11 5.52 -13.40 13.19
C PRO A 11 5.12 -12.95 11.77
N SER A 12 5.95 -13.30 10.78
CA SER A 12 5.68 -12.96 9.38
C SER A 12 4.34 -13.47 8.88
N GLN A 13 4.00 -14.70 9.25
CA GLN A 13 2.73 -15.34 8.92
C GLN A 13 1.52 -14.56 9.43
N VAL A 14 1.59 -14.01 10.64
CA VAL A 14 0.50 -13.19 11.22
C VAL A 14 0.31 -11.91 10.42
N LEU A 15 1.41 -11.23 10.05
CA LEU A 15 1.28 -10.04 9.21
C LEU A 15 0.78 -10.38 7.80
N THR A 16 1.25 -11.47 7.20
CA THR A 16 0.76 -11.91 5.89
C THR A 16 -0.73 -12.22 5.93
N ALA A 17 -1.22 -12.92 6.97
CA ALA A 17 -2.63 -13.21 7.15
C ALA A 17 -3.44 -11.92 7.33
N LEU A 18 -2.98 -10.99 8.19
CA LEU A 18 -3.63 -9.70 8.39
C LEU A 18 -3.71 -8.91 7.07
N SER A 19 -2.61 -8.83 6.33
CA SER A 19 -2.56 -8.18 5.01
C SER A 19 -3.55 -8.81 4.04
N LEU A 20 -3.63 -10.15 3.98
CA LEU A 20 -4.56 -10.86 3.11
C LEU A 20 -6.03 -10.54 3.46
N PHE A 21 -6.39 -10.57 4.75
CA PHE A 21 -7.74 -10.21 5.19
C PHE A 21 -8.08 -8.75 4.89
N MET A 22 -7.15 -7.83 5.10
CA MET A 22 -7.33 -6.43 4.71
C MET A 22 -7.51 -6.28 3.20
N THR A 23 -6.72 -7.00 2.38
CA THR A 23 -6.88 -7.00 0.93
C THR A 23 -8.28 -7.46 0.53
N PHE A 24 -8.79 -8.56 1.10
CA PHE A 24 -10.14 -9.02 0.80
C PHE A 24 -11.22 -8.02 1.21
N LEU A 25 -11.07 -7.40 2.38
CA LEU A 25 -12.00 -6.39 2.88
C LEU A 25 -12.03 -5.15 1.96
N ILE A 26 -10.87 -4.61 1.60
CA ILE A 26 -10.73 -3.42 0.76
C ILE A 26 -11.19 -3.68 -0.68
N MET A 27 -10.87 -4.86 -1.21
CA MET A 27 -11.21 -5.23 -2.60
C MET A 27 -12.62 -5.80 -2.76
N ALA A 28 -13.37 -6.03 -1.67
CA ALA A 28 -14.71 -6.60 -1.73
C ALA A 28 -15.65 -5.93 -2.75
N PRO A 29 -15.70 -4.59 -2.89
CA PRO A 29 -16.55 -3.95 -3.90
C PRO A 29 -16.12 -4.27 -5.34
N ALA A 30 -14.82 -4.37 -5.60
CA ALA A 30 -14.30 -4.74 -6.91
C ALA A 30 -14.62 -6.21 -7.22
N TRP A 31 -14.40 -7.11 -6.26
CA TRP A 31 -14.73 -8.54 -6.43
C TRP A 31 -16.22 -8.77 -6.67
N ASN A 32 -17.10 -8.06 -5.96
CA ASN A 32 -18.53 -8.16 -6.18
C ASN A 32 -18.95 -7.71 -7.57
N LYS A 33 -18.38 -6.60 -8.08
CA LYS A 33 -18.64 -6.16 -9.47
C LYS A 33 -18.14 -7.18 -10.48
N VAL A 34 -16.95 -7.74 -10.30
CA VAL A 34 -16.43 -8.82 -11.18
C VAL A 34 -17.37 -10.03 -11.14
N TYR A 35 -17.87 -10.41 -9.98
CA TYR A 35 -18.79 -11.53 -9.87
C TYR A 35 -20.11 -11.29 -10.61
N VAL A 36 -20.76 -10.15 -10.35
CA VAL A 36 -22.08 -9.81 -10.92
C VAL A 36 -22.01 -9.53 -12.43
N ASP A 37 -21.00 -8.80 -12.89
CA ASP A 37 -20.94 -8.32 -14.28
C ASP A 37 -20.25 -9.30 -15.23
N SER A 38 -19.46 -10.25 -14.70
CA SER A 38 -18.62 -11.16 -15.50
C SER A 38 -18.84 -12.64 -15.17
N ILE A 39 -18.62 -13.06 -13.91
CA ILE A 39 -18.61 -14.49 -13.56
C ILE A 39 -20.01 -15.10 -13.64
N LEU A 40 -21.01 -14.46 -13.05
CA LEU A 40 -22.38 -14.94 -13.00
C LEU A 40 -23.00 -15.03 -14.41
N PRO A 41 -22.95 -13.98 -15.27
CA PRO A 41 -23.48 -14.05 -16.63
C PRO A 41 -22.75 -15.08 -17.50
N TYR A 42 -21.43 -15.24 -17.32
CA TYR A 42 -20.66 -16.26 -18.03
C TYR A 42 -21.08 -17.69 -17.65
N THR A 43 -21.27 -17.94 -16.35
CA THR A 43 -21.70 -19.25 -15.82
C THR A 43 -23.11 -19.60 -16.29
N GLU A 44 -23.98 -18.59 -16.41
CA GLU A 44 -25.33 -18.70 -16.98
C GLU A 44 -25.34 -18.78 -18.52
N ARG A 45 -24.17 -18.73 -19.17
CA ARG A 45 -23.98 -18.75 -20.63
C ARG A 45 -24.69 -17.60 -21.35
N SER A 46 -24.90 -16.46 -20.69
CA SER A 46 -25.53 -15.28 -21.27
C SER A 46 -24.52 -14.38 -22.00
N ILE A 47 -23.22 -14.51 -21.71
CA ILE A 47 -22.13 -13.81 -22.40
C ILE A 47 -21.02 -14.78 -22.83
N SER A 48 -20.22 -14.36 -23.82
CA SER A 48 -19.01 -15.10 -24.23
C SER A 48 -17.88 -14.93 -23.22
N LEU A 49 -16.87 -15.82 -23.29
CA LEU A 49 -15.66 -15.69 -22.46
C LEU A 49 -14.92 -14.36 -22.69
N GLU A 50 -14.90 -13.88 -23.95
CA GLU A 50 -14.25 -12.61 -24.30
C GLU A 50 -14.97 -11.42 -23.67
N GLU A 51 -16.30 -11.44 -23.69
CA GLU A 51 -17.10 -10.38 -23.06
C GLU A 51 -17.00 -10.45 -21.53
N ALA A 52 -16.98 -11.66 -20.96
CA ALA A 52 -16.75 -11.86 -19.53
C ALA A 52 -15.38 -11.29 -19.11
N TYR A 53 -14.33 -11.54 -19.89
CA TYR A 53 -13.01 -10.99 -19.64
C TYR A 53 -13.02 -9.45 -19.66
N LYS A 54 -13.60 -8.84 -20.70
CA LYS A 54 -13.70 -7.37 -20.83
C LYS A 54 -14.50 -6.71 -19.70
N LYS A 55 -15.57 -7.35 -19.24
CA LYS A 55 -16.37 -6.85 -18.10
C LYS A 55 -15.65 -7.07 -16.77
N GLY A 56 -14.98 -8.20 -16.58
CA GLY A 56 -14.29 -8.54 -15.33
C GLY A 56 -12.99 -7.76 -15.11
N GLU A 57 -12.31 -7.37 -16.18
CA GLU A 57 -11.07 -6.60 -16.07
C GLU A 57 -11.33 -5.15 -15.62
N LEU A 58 -12.51 -4.62 -15.94
CA LEU A 58 -12.85 -3.21 -15.76
C LEU A 58 -12.90 -2.76 -14.29
N PRO A 59 -13.59 -3.44 -13.34
CA PRO A 59 -13.58 -3.06 -11.93
C PRO A 59 -12.19 -3.05 -11.29
N ILE A 60 -11.31 -3.96 -11.72
CA ILE A 60 -9.92 -4.05 -11.23
C ILE A 60 -9.10 -2.88 -11.77
N ARG A 61 -9.26 -2.52 -13.05
CA ARG A 61 -8.63 -1.34 -13.65
C ARG A 61 -9.07 -0.06 -12.96
N GLU A 62 -10.37 0.11 -12.80
CA GLU A 62 -10.92 1.26 -12.10
C GLU A 62 -10.40 1.36 -10.66
N PHE A 63 -10.23 0.23 -9.96
CA PHE A 63 -9.61 0.22 -8.64
C PHE A 63 -8.17 0.78 -8.67
N MET A 64 -7.30 0.25 -9.52
CA MET A 64 -5.90 0.71 -9.59
C MET A 64 -5.80 2.18 -10.01
N CYS A 65 -6.58 2.59 -11.02
CA CYS A 65 -6.56 3.97 -11.50
C CYS A 65 -6.98 4.93 -10.39
N ARG A 66 -8.06 4.62 -9.64
CA ARG A 66 -8.47 5.44 -8.49
C ARG A 66 -7.38 5.59 -7.44
N GLN A 67 -6.66 4.50 -7.11
CA GLN A 67 -5.57 4.58 -6.13
C GLN A 67 -4.40 5.46 -6.62
N ILE A 68 -4.03 5.35 -7.90
CA ILE A 68 -2.99 6.19 -8.51
C ILE A 68 -3.39 7.67 -8.51
N GLU A 69 -4.62 7.98 -8.93
CA GLU A 69 -5.16 9.35 -8.91
C GLU A 69 -5.15 9.92 -7.50
N ARG A 70 -5.63 9.14 -6.54
CA ARG A 70 -5.75 9.55 -5.14
C ARG A 70 -4.42 9.87 -4.50
N THR A 71 -3.41 9.03 -4.74
CA THR A 71 -2.05 9.22 -4.23
C THR A 71 -1.25 10.24 -5.03
N ASN A 72 -1.89 10.90 -6.01
CA ASN A 72 -1.30 11.90 -6.90
C ASN A 72 -0.05 11.38 -7.64
N ASN A 73 -0.06 10.09 -7.99
CA ASN A 73 1.05 9.39 -8.65
C ASN A 73 0.77 9.15 -10.15
N THR A 74 -0.09 9.96 -10.77
CA THR A 74 -0.40 9.92 -12.21
C THR A 74 0.85 10.03 -13.10
N ASP A 75 1.90 10.67 -12.59
CA ASP A 75 3.20 10.77 -13.27
C ASP A 75 3.86 9.40 -13.48
N ASP A 76 3.64 8.43 -12.59
CA ASP A 76 4.16 7.06 -12.74
C ASP A 76 3.53 6.38 -13.96
N VAL A 77 2.23 6.59 -14.18
CA VAL A 77 1.54 6.07 -15.37
C VAL A 77 2.09 6.72 -16.63
N ARG A 78 2.30 8.05 -16.62
CA ARG A 78 2.89 8.78 -17.75
C ARG A 78 4.30 8.27 -18.08
N MET A 79 5.11 8.00 -17.06
CA MET A 79 6.44 7.43 -17.20
C MET A 79 6.39 6.06 -17.87
N PHE A 80 5.56 5.12 -17.40
CA PHE A 80 5.48 3.80 -18.03
C PHE A 80 4.90 3.87 -19.45
N MET A 81 3.94 4.76 -19.69
CA MET A 81 3.40 5.02 -21.02
C MET A 81 4.48 5.53 -21.99
N SER A 82 5.39 6.39 -21.56
CA SER A 82 6.48 6.86 -22.43
C SER A 82 7.50 5.76 -22.75
N TYR A 83 7.76 4.83 -21.81
CA TYR A 83 8.64 3.68 -22.08
C TYR A 83 8.00 2.63 -22.99
N ILE A 84 6.67 2.47 -22.95
CA ILE A 84 5.95 1.54 -23.83
C ILE A 84 5.77 2.13 -25.23
N ARG A 85 5.61 3.45 -25.33
CA ARG A 85 5.55 4.17 -26.60
C ARG A 85 6.95 4.42 -27.14
N ASP A 86 7.54 3.35 -27.65
CA ASP A 86 8.79 3.40 -28.40
C ASP A 86 8.61 4.30 -29.66
N HIS A 87 9.27 5.45 -29.69
CA HIS A 87 9.70 6.20 -30.89
C HIS A 87 8.68 6.72 -31.93
N LYS A 88 7.36 6.69 -31.71
CA LYS A 88 6.40 7.39 -32.60
C LYS A 88 5.86 8.61 -31.88
N GLY A 89 6.31 9.80 -32.28
CA GLY A 89 6.06 11.13 -31.68
C GLY A 89 4.61 11.61 -31.62
N ASP A 90 3.66 10.72 -31.34
CA ASP A 90 2.31 11.07 -31.00
C ASP A 90 2.30 11.68 -29.58
N PRO A 91 1.65 12.84 -29.38
CA PRO A 91 1.56 13.45 -28.06
C PRO A 91 0.92 12.50 -27.05
N LEU A 92 1.37 12.57 -25.79
CA LEU A 92 0.64 11.96 -24.68
C LEU A 92 -0.75 12.61 -24.63
N PRO A 93 -1.85 11.84 -24.52
CA PRO A 93 -3.16 12.42 -24.34
C PRO A 93 -3.13 13.40 -23.16
N THR A 94 -3.54 14.64 -23.41
CA THR A 94 -3.67 15.68 -22.36
C THR A 94 -4.66 15.23 -21.29
N GLU A 95 -5.66 14.44 -21.69
CA GLU A 95 -6.61 13.75 -20.82
C GLU A 95 -6.42 12.23 -20.99
N MET A 96 -5.91 11.58 -19.95
CA MET A 96 -5.73 10.14 -19.97
C MET A 96 -7.08 9.50 -19.63
N SER A 97 -7.77 8.94 -20.63
CA SER A 97 -8.90 8.04 -20.36
C SER A 97 -8.33 6.84 -19.62
N TRP A 98 -8.49 6.79 -18.29
CA TRP A 98 -7.96 5.73 -17.43
C TRP A 98 -8.42 4.32 -17.83
N ARG A 99 -9.52 4.24 -18.60
CA ARG A 99 -10.06 3.02 -19.21
C ARG A 99 -9.25 2.54 -20.42
N GLU A 100 -8.28 3.29 -20.92
CA GLU A 100 -7.51 2.94 -22.12
C GLU A 100 -6.01 2.69 -21.82
N VAL A 101 -5.57 2.95 -20.59
CA VAL A 101 -4.18 2.70 -20.17
C VAL A 101 -3.84 1.20 -20.30
N PRO A 102 -2.88 0.80 -21.15
CA PRO A 102 -2.51 -0.59 -21.32
C PRO A 102 -2.09 -1.23 -19.98
N TRP A 103 -2.47 -2.50 -19.78
CA TRP A 103 -2.10 -3.28 -18.59
C TRP A 103 -0.61 -3.26 -18.27
N ARG A 104 0.23 -3.27 -19.31
CA ARG A 104 1.70 -3.23 -19.20
C ARG A 104 2.21 -1.90 -18.62
N ALA A 105 1.43 -0.82 -18.70
CA ALA A 105 1.73 0.46 -18.07
C ALA A 105 1.07 0.58 -16.69
N LEU A 106 -0.22 0.22 -16.61
CA LEU A 106 -1.04 0.40 -15.42
C LEU A 106 -0.53 -0.41 -14.22
N LEU A 107 -0.20 -1.68 -14.43
CA LEU A 107 0.23 -2.59 -13.35
C LEU A 107 1.53 -2.13 -12.68
N PRO A 108 2.65 -1.87 -13.40
CA PRO A 108 3.86 -1.38 -12.75
C PRO A 108 3.71 0.03 -12.17
N ALA A 109 2.92 0.90 -12.79
CA ALA A 109 2.62 2.22 -12.23
C ALA A 109 1.88 2.11 -10.89
N PHE A 110 0.86 1.25 -10.81
CA PHE A 110 0.14 0.96 -9.57
C PHE A 110 1.10 0.42 -8.49
N MET A 111 1.95 -0.55 -8.83
CA MET A 111 2.90 -1.11 -7.86
C MET A 111 3.86 -0.05 -7.28
N ILE A 112 4.38 0.86 -8.12
CA ILE A 112 5.29 1.92 -7.66
C ILE A 112 4.53 2.96 -6.82
N SER A 113 3.33 3.33 -7.24
CA SER A 113 2.45 4.22 -6.49
C SER A 113 2.17 3.68 -5.07
N GLU A 114 1.81 2.40 -4.97
CA GLU A 114 1.60 1.73 -3.69
C GLU A 114 2.88 1.62 -2.85
N LEU A 115 4.03 1.36 -3.49
CA LEU A 115 5.31 1.29 -2.78
C LEU A 115 5.71 2.64 -2.18
N LYS A 116 5.53 3.74 -2.92
CA LYS A 116 5.77 5.11 -2.42
C LYS A 116 4.86 5.41 -1.23
N THR A 117 3.58 5.08 -1.35
CA THR A 117 2.58 5.29 -0.30
C THR A 117 2.92 4.47 0.96
N ALA A 118 3.25 3.19 0.79
CA ALA A 118 3.67 2.31 1.88
C ALA A 118 4.94 2.82 2.56
N PHE A 119 5.88 3.39 1.82
CA PHE A 119 7.09 3.99 2.38
C PHE A 119 6.78 5.25 3.20
N LEU A 120 5.88 6.11 2.72
CA LEU A 120 5.42 7.30 3.46
C LEU A 120 4.73 6.93 4.77
N ILE A 121 3.79 5.98 4.73
CA ILE A 121 3.10 5.48 5.94
C ILE A 121 4.13 4.85 6.88
N GLY A 122 5.04 4.03 6.36
CA GLY A 122 6.12 3.43 7.14
C GLY A 122 7.01 4.46 7.82
N PHE A 123 7.37 5.53 7.11
CA PHE A 123 8.17 6.64 7.63
C PHE A 123 7.43 7.40 8.73
N GLN A 124 6.15 7.73 8.52
CA GLN A 124 5.30 8.40 9.53
C GLN A 124 5.19 7.58 10.81
N ILE A 125 5.01 6.26 10.70
CA ILE A 125 4.99 5.35 11.86
C ILE A 125 6.36 5.29 12.53
N PHE A 126 7.47 5.40 11.77
CA PHE A 126 8.82 5.29 12.31
C PHE A 126 9.25 6.53 13.13
N LEU A 127 8.83 7.73 12.72
CA LEU A 127 9.22 9.01 13.34
C LEU A 127 9.10 9.08 14.87
N PRO A 128 7.96 8.75 15.51
CA PRO A 128 7.84 8.84 16.97
C PRO A 128 8.83 7.93 17.71
N PHE A 129 9.11 6.73 17.16
CA PHE A 129 10.06 5.80 17.76
C PHE A 129 11.50 6.25 17.58
N LEU A 130 11.82 6.90 16.46
CA LEU A 130 13.13 7.50 16.22
C LEU A 130 13.42 8.63 17.20
N VAL A 131 12.44 9.52 17.43
CA VAL A 131 12.57 10.60 18.41
C VAL A 131 12.81 10.02 19.82
N LEU A 132 12.06 8.98 20.18
CA LEU A 132 12.26 8.27 21.45
C LEU A 132 13.68 7.69 21.57
N ASP A 133 14.19 7.04 20.53
CA ASP A 133 15.57 6.52 20.52
C ASP A 133 16.60 7.63 20.72
N MET A 134 16.45 8.77 20.03
CA MET A 134 17.36 9.91 20.17
C MET A 134 17.35 10.49 21.59
N VAL A 135 16.18 10.55 22.23
CA VAL A 135 16.04 11.02 23.62
C VAL A 135 16.67 10.04 24.61
N VAL A 136 16.42 8.74 24.46
CA VAL A 136 17.02 7.73 25.35
C VAL A 136 18.54 7.69 25.18
N ALA A 137 19.03 7.79 23.96
CA ALA A 137 20.47 7.82 23.69
C ALA A 137 21.15 9.04 24.32
N SER A 138 20.55 10.23 24.24
CA SER A 138 21.13 11.45 24.83
C SER A 138 21.19 11.35 26.36
N ILE A 139 20.15 10.84 27.00
CA ILE A 139 20.11 10.62 28.46
C ILE A 139 21.17 9.60 28.90
N MET A 140 21.33 8.49 28.17
CA MET A 140 22.35 7.49 28.48
C MET A 140 23.78 8.03 28.38
N VAL A 141 24.06 8.83 27.34
CA VAL A 141 25.36 9.49 27.18
C VAL A 141 25.61 10.42 28.36
N SER A 142 24.61 11.18 28.81
CA SER A 142 24.71 12.04 29.99
C SER A 142 24.96 11.27 31.29
N MET A 143 24.47 10.03 31.41
CA MET A 143 24.73 9.15 32.57
C MET A 143 26.09 8.43 32.49
N GLY A 144 26.86 8.60 31.40
CA GLY A 144 28.14 7.91 31.20
C GLY A 144 28.03 6.44 30.80
N MET A 145 26.82 5.95 30.47
CA MET A 145 26.59 4.56 30.08
C MET A 145 26.82 4.36 28.58
N MET A 146 28.08 4.36 28.13
CA MET A 146 28.43 4.20 26.72
C MET A 146 28.40 2.74 26.22
N MET A 147 28.45 1.76 27.13
CA MET A 147 28.63 0.34 26.79
C MET A 147 27.32 -0.42 26.52
N LEU A 148 26.18 0.13 26.94
CA LEU A 148 24.88 -0.47 26.70
C LEU A 148 24.29 0.08 25.40
N PRO A 149 23.77 -0.77 24.48
CA PRO A 149 23.07 -0.28 23.30
C PRO A 149 21.78 0.48 23.70
N PRO A 150 21.60 1.75 23.27
CA PRO A 150 20.42 2.54 23.62
C PRO A 150 19.09 1.89 23.23
N VAL A 151 19.10 1.08 22.17
CA VAL A 151 17.93 0.33 21.67
C VAL A 151 17.35 -0.63 22.70
N ILE A 152 18.19 -1.25 23.55
CA ILE A 152 17.71 -2.18 24.58
C ILE A 152 16.94 -1.43 25.67
N ILE A 153 17.41 -0.24 26.03
CA ILE A 153 16.78 0.61 27.03
C ILE A 153 15.52 1.28 26.48
N SER A 154 15.51 1.67 25.21
CA SER A 154 14.36 2.32 24.57
C SER A 154 13.20 1.35 24.28
N LEU A 155 13.48 0.06 24.08
CA LEU A 155 12.49 -0.97 23.75
C LEU A 155 11.24 -1.00 24.67
N PRO A 156 11.35 -1.08 26.02
CA PRO A 156 10.17 -1.07 26.89
C PRO A 156 9.34 0.20 26.75
N PHE A 157 9.98 1.36 26.57
CA PHE A 157 9.27 2.63 26.36
C PHE A 157 8.56 2.67 25.00
N LYS A 158 9.17 2.13 23.94
CA LYS A 158 8.53 2.01 22.63
C LYS A 158 7.30 1.11 22.68
N LEU A 159 7.41 -0.04 23.36
CA LEU A 159 6.29 -0.96 23.52
C LEU A 159 5.17 -0.31 24.33
N MET A 160 5.51 0.40 25.42
CA MET A 160 4.54 1.14 26.22
C MET A 160 3.83 2.20 25.38
N LEU A 161 4.58 3.04 24.64
CA LEU A 161 4.02 4.06 23.74
C LEU A 161 3.09 3.43 22.70
N PHE A 162 3.54 2.35 22.05
CA PHE A 162 2.76 1.67 21.02
C PHE A 162 1.45 1.09 21.58
N VAL A 163 1.47 0.50 22.77
CA VAL A 163 0.24 -0.03 23.40
C VAL A 163 -0.68 1.10 23.87
N LEU A 164 -0.14 2.15 24.50
CA LEU A 164 -0.92 3.30 24.98
C LEU A 164 -1.64 4.04 23.84
N MET A 165 -1.03 4.07 22.66
CA MET A 165 -1.61 4.71 21.47
C MET A 165 -2.57 3.79 20.69
N ASN A 166 -2.86 2.57 21.16
CA ASN A 166 -3.54 1.54 20.38
C ASN A 166 -2.89 1.38 18.99
N GLY A 167 -1.56 1.20 18.97
CA GLY A 167 -0.75 1.31 17.76
C GLY A 167 -1.16 0.35 16.64
N TRP A 168 -1.71 -0.82 16.96
CA TRP A 168 -2.26 -1.73 15.94
C TRP A 168 -3.46 -1.13 15.21
N ASP A 169 -4.38 -0.52 15.94
CA ASP A 169 -5.54 0.16 15.36
C ASP A 169 -5.09 1.35 14.51
N LEU A 170 -4.12 2.12 15.01
CA LEU A 170 -3.56 3.25 14.27
C LEU A 170 -2.91 2.81 12.94
N VAL A 171 -2.13 1.72 12.94
CA VAL A 171 -1.54 1.19 11.70
C VAL A 171 -2.64 0.70 10.74
N VAL A 172 -3.65 -0.01 11.24
CA VAL A 172 -4.74 -0.52 10.41
C VAL A 172 -5.56 0.63 9.83
N VAL A 173 -5.87 1.65 10.63
CA VAL A 173 -6.59 2.86 10.18
C VAL A 173 -5.77 3.61 9.14
N MET A 174 -4.47 3.84 9.35
CA MET A 174 -3.63 4.51 8.35
C MET A 174 -3.57 3.74 7.02
N LEU A 175 -3.52 2.41 7.07
CA LEU A 175 -3.56 1.58 5.86
C LEU A 175 -4.95 1.65 5.21
N MET A 176 -6.01 1.49 5.99
CA MET A 176 -7.38 1.58 5.49
C MET A 176 -7.67 2.93 4.87
N GLU A 177 -7.35 4.04 5.55
CA GLU A 177 -7.49 5.38 5.00
C GLU A 177 -6.64 5.56 3.76
N GLY A 178 -5.49 4.90 3.63
CA GLY A 178 -4.70 4.89 2.38
C GLY A 178 -5.47 4.35 1.18
N PHE A 179 -6.38 3.38 1.38
CA PHE A 179 -7.13 2.70 0.31
C PHE A 179 -8.62 3.09 0.22
N ALA A 180 -9.25 3.41 1.35
CA ALA A 180 -10.68 3.52 1.56
C ALA A 180 -11.04 4.97 1.91
N LEU A 181 -11.33 5.74 0.86
CA LEU A 181 -11.91 7.08 0.81
C LEU A 181 -11.97 7.47 -0.67
#